data_AF-A0A2E8TDV0-F1
#
_entry.id   AF-A0A2E8TDV0-F1
#
_cell.length_a   1.000
_cell.length_b   1.000
_cell.length_c   1.000
_cell.angle_alpha   90.00
_cell.angle_beta   90.00
_cell.angle_gamma   90.00
#
_symmetry.space_group_name_H-M   'P 1'
#
loop_
_entity.id
_entity.type
_entity.pdbx_description
1 polymer ?
#
loop_
_entity_poly.entity_id
_entity_poly.type
_entity_poly.pdbx_seq_one_letter_code
_entity_poly.pdbx_strand_id
1 'polypeptide(L)'
;MVPVSLIQKLQRAADLILQHPRAAVGALATSFLAVVLLSGVALERSKQSHDGDRPSLMELLQQLESDKDAKPAPAFQSQRAPVSRSWTSPLARQCTGIDQALRLRLDKLRRTGDSWRTKVPIHPTNYGKRFSEDTNGAPLDSSPRVVVMHETVYSLTSAINTFQTPHPRDEDQVSYHTLVGLDGKVVDVVHPLNRAYGAGNSAFLGEWAVTNPRLMGSLNNFALHVSLETPESGANDASQHTGYTSRQYDALAIVLSDWIKRFKLSPAAITTHRHVDLGGERSDPRSFNWASLQYRLAALGDLCVS
;
A
#
# COMPACT_ATOMS: atom_id res chain seq x y z
N MET A 1 -40.58 -26.79 33.26
CA MET A 1 -39.32 -27.03 32.51
C MET A 1 -38.66 -25.68 32.27
N VAL A 2 -37.50 -25.44 32.86
CA VAL A 2 -36.78 -24.14 32.78
C VAL A 2 -35.86 -24.15 31.56
N PRO A 3 -35.84 -23.10 30.72
CA PRO A 3 -34.98 -23.08 29.54
C PRO A 3 -33.51 -22.89 29.94
N VAL A 4 -32.66 -23.76 29.42
CA VAL A 4 -31.21 -23.73 29.63
C VAL A 4 -30.61 -22.57 28.82
N SER A 5 -29.82 -21.73 29.49
CA SER A 5 -29.14 -20.56 28.92
C SER A 5 -28.21 -20.93 27.76
N LEU A 6 -28.16 -20.08 26.74
CA LEU A 6 -27.29 -20.20 25.56
C LEU A 6 -25.82 -20.40 25.94
N ILE A 7 -25.40 -19.81 27.06
CA ILE A 7 -24.04 -19.88 27.59
C ILE A 7 -23.67 -21.32 28.00
N GLN A 8 -24.62 -22.05 28.60
CA GLN A 8 -24.40 -23.45 28.99
C GLN A 8 -24.38 -24.40 27.79
N LYS A 9 -25.03 -24.04 26.67
CA LYS A 9 -24.95 -24.80 25.42
C LYS A 9 -23.60 -24.60 24.73
N LEU A 10 -23.07 -23.38 24.76
CA LEU A 10 -21.76 -23.05 24.19
C LEU A 10 -20.60 -23.67 24.98
N GLN A 11 -20.70 -23.72 26.31
CA GLN A 11 -19.69 -24.38 27.15
C GLN A 11 -19.64 -25.90 26.89
N ARG A 12 -20.79 -26.57 26.76
CA ARG A 12 -20.83 -28.00 26.42
C ARG A 12 -20.28 -28.30 25.02
N ALA A 13 -20.48 -27.41 24.06
CA ALA A 13 -19.91 -27.56 22.72
C ALA A 13 -18.39 -27.40 22.73
N ALA A 14 -17.85 -26.47 23.53
CA ALA A 14 -16.42 -26.27 23.68
C ALA A 14 -15.73 -27.48 24.36
N ASP A 15 -16.35 -28.05 25.40
CA ASP A 15 -15.81 -29.23 26.10
C ASP A 15 -15.79 -30.48 25.20
N LEU A 16 -16.78 -30.64 24.31
CA LEU A 16 -16.82 -31.73 23.33
C LEU A 16 -15.71 -31.63 22.27
N ILE A 17 -15.32 -30.41 21.88
CA ILE A 17 -14.25 -30.16 20.90
C ILE A 17 -12.88 -30.43 21.51
N LEU A 18 -12.71 -30.16 22.81
CA LEU A 18 -11.46 -30.44 23.55
C LEU A 18 -11.23 -31.93 23.81
N GLN A 19 -12.28 -32.74 23.93
CA GLN A 19 -12.18 -34.18 24.23
C GLN A 19 -11.93 -35.07 23.00
N HIS A 20 -12.19 -34.58 21.78
CA HIS A 20 -12.03 -35.37 20.55
C HIS A 20 -11.31 -34.59 19.42
N PRO A 21 -10.00 -34.30 19.55
CA PRO A 21 -9.26 -33.47 18.60
C PRO A 21 -9.09 -34.07 17.19
N ARG A 22 -9.51 -35.33 16.97
CA ARG A 22 -9.43 -36.01 15.66
C ARG A 22 -10.76 -36.04 14.89
N ALA A 23 -11.84 -35.49 15.43
CA ALA A 23 -13.13 -35.36 14.74
C ALA A 23 -13.40 -33.95 14.18
N ALA A 24 -12.48 -33.00 14.35
CA ALA A 24 -12.60 -31.61 13.91
C ALA A 24 -11.86 -31.30 12.59
N VAL A 25 -11.81 -32.26 11.66
CA VAL A 25 -11.36 -32.03 10.29
C VAL A 25 -12.53 -32.29 9.36
N GLY A 26 -13.27 -31.23 9.04
CA GLY A 26 -14.39 -31.32 8.10
C GLY A 26 -15.48 -30.27 8.29
N ALA A 27 -15.13 -29.00 8.51
CA ALA A 27 -16.10 -27.89 8.43
C ALA A 27 -15.44 -26.50 8.38
N LEU A 28 -14.49 -26.24 7.47
CA LEU A 28 -14.05 -24.87 7.14
C LEU A 28 -13.63 -24.80 5.67
N ALA A 29 -14.60 -24.93 4.77
CA ALA A 29 -14.40 -24.68 3.34
C ALA A 29 -15.69 -24.16 2.69
N THR A 30 -16.35 -23.20 3.31
CA THR A 30 -17.45 -22.44 2.68
C THR A 30 -17.58 -21.07 3.33
N SER A 31 -16.86 -20.06 2.83
CA SER A 31 -17.20 -18.63 2.95
C SER A 31 -16.17 -17.80 2.17
N PHE A 32 -16.19 -17.91 0.84
CA PHE A 32 -15.56 -16.94 -0.05
C PHE A 32 -16.42 -16.87 -1.31
N LEU A 33 -17.57 -16.17 -1.23
CA LEU A 33 -18.25 -15.54 -2.37
C LEU A 33 -19.48 -14.75 -1.89
N ALA A 34 -19.26 -13.50 -1.49
CA ALA A 34 -20.25 -12.41 -1.45
C ALA A 34 -19.41 -11.18 -1.08
N VAL A 35 -19.06 -10.28 -2.00
CA VAL A 35 -19.95 -9.25 -2.54
C VAL A 35 -19.47 -8.86 -3.94
N VAL A 36 -20.16 -9.29 -4.99
CA VAL A 36 -20.56 -8.47 -6.15
C VAL A 36 -21.81 -9.16 -6.68
N LEU A 37 -22.98 -8.54 -6.49
CA LEU A 37 -24.22 -8.68 -7.28
C LEU A 37 -25.34 -8.00 -6.48
N LEU A 38 -25.42 -6.67 -6.59
CA LEU A 38 -26.63 -5.92 -6.28
C LEU A 38 -27.05 -5.18 -7.55
N SER A 39 -27.65 -5.94 -8.46
CA SER A 39 -28.57 -5.40 -9.46
C SER A 39 -29.45 -6.52 -10.01
N GLY A 40 -30.74 -6.44 -9.66
CA GLY A 40 -31.80 -7.05 -10.45
C GLY A 40 -32.40 -8.34 -9.91
N VAL A 41 -33.37 -8.23 -9.00
CA VAL A 41 -34.57 -9.09 -9.07
C VAL A 41 -35.79 -8.24 -8.75
N ALA A 42 -36.49 -7.82 -9.81
CA ALA A 42 -37.92 -7.59 -9.77
C ALA A 42 -38.49 -7.71 -11.19
N LEU A 43 -38.69 -8.95 -11.66
CA LEU A 43 -39.89 -9.27 -12.41
C LEU A 43 -40.12 -10.78 -12.45
N GLU A 44 -41.20 -11.21 -11.80
CA GLU A 44 -41.79 -12.53 -11.96
C GLU A 44 -42.46 -12.67 -13.33
N ARG A 45 -42.49 -13.93 -13.80
CA ARG A 45 -43.41 -14.52 -14.78
C ARG A 45 -43.26 -14.10 -16.25
N SER A 46 -42.56 -14.96 -17.00
CA SER A 46 -43.24 -15.70 -18.08
C SER A 46 -42.60 -17.08 -18.28
N LYS A 47 -43.45 -18.08 -18.54
CA LYS A 47 -43.08 -19.44 -18.92
C LYS A 47 -42.61 -19.45 -20.37
N GLN A 48 -41.48 -20.07 -20.67
CA GLN A 48 -41.37 -20.99 -21.81
C GLN A 48 -40.08 -21.82 -21.73
N SER A 49 -40.28 -23.12 -21.86
CA SER A 49 -39.31 -24.20 -21.98
C SER A 49 -38.41 -24.07 -23.20
N HIS A 50 -37.10 -24.32 -23.05
CA HIS A 50 -36.33 -25.10 -24.02
C HIS A 50 -35.10 -25.76 -23.39
N ASP A 51 -34.93 -27.02 -23.77
CA ASP A 51 -33.86 -27.94 -23.42
C ASP A 51 -32.83 -27.90 -24.56
N GLY A 52 -31.54 -27.97 -24.21
CA GLY A 52 -30.43 -28.22 -25.14
C GLY A 52 -29.86 -27.02 -25.91
N ASP A 53 -28.75 -26.45 -25.44
CA ASP A 53 -27.62 -26.12 -26.33
C ASP A 53 -26.33 -25.95 -25.52
N ARG A 54 -25.33 -26.80 -25.79
CA ARG A 54 -23.95 -26.56 -25.35
C ARG A 54 -23.18 -26.11 -26.58
N PRO A 55 -22.52 -24.94 -26.56
CA PRO A 55 -21.85 -24.43 -27.74
C PRO A 55 -20.76 -25.41 -28.18
N SER A 56 -20.67 -25.57 -29.50
CA SER A 56 -19.70 -26.45 -30.12
C SER A 56 -18.27 -25.92 -29.92
N LEU A 57 -17.26 -26.81 -29.95
CA LEU A 57 -15.85 -26.41 -29.89
C LEU A 57 -15.48 -25.40 -30.99
N MET A 58 -16.21 -25.44 -32.11
CA MET A 58 -16.00 -24.51 -33.22
C MET A 58 -16.55 -23.11 -32.92
N GLU A 59 -17.66 -22.99 -32.22
CA GLU A 59 -18.15 -21.68 -31.72
C GLU A 59 -17.21 -21.08 -30.67
N LEU A 60 -16.62 -21.91 -29.81
CA LEU A 60 -15.61 -21.46 -28.83
C LEU A 60 -14.33 -20.96 -29.51
N LEU A 61 -13.86 -21.62 -30.57
CA LEU A 61 -12.71 -21.17 -31.35
C LEU A 61 -13.02 -19.88 -32.12
N GLN A 62 -14.24 -19.75 -32.64
CA GLN A 62 -14.68 -18.56 -33.37
C GLN A 62 -14.90 -17.36 -32.44
N GLN A 63 -15.30 -17.59 -31.18
CA GLN A 63 -15.31 -16.57 -30.12
C GLN A 63 -13.89 -16.10 -29.76
N LEU A 64 -12.91 -16.99 -29.71
CA LEU A 64 -11.51 -16.63 -29.47
C LEU A 64 -10.86 -15.92 -30.66
N GLU A 65 -11.31 -16.20 -31.89
CA GLU A 65 -10.90 -15.45 -33.08
C GLU A 65 -11.57 -14.06 -33.13
N SER A 66 -12.83 -13.94 -32.69
CA SER A 66 -13.51 -12.64 -32.56
C SER A 66 -12.89 -11.75 -31.49
N ASP A 67 -12.26 -12.31 -30.45
CA ASP A 67 -11.52 -11.56 -29.43
C ASP A 67 -10.16 -11.04 -29.93
N LYS A 68 -9.63 -11.55 -31.05
CA LYS A 68 -8.46 -10.94 -31.72
C LYS A 68 -8.80 -9.63 -32.43
N ASP A 69 -10.07 -9.45 -32.80
CA ASP A 69 -10.61 -8.24 -33.42
C ASP A 69 -11.26 -7.29 -32.39
N ALA A 70 -11.21 -7.63 -31.10
CA ALA A 70 -11.62 -6.72 -30.04
C ALA A 70 -10.76 -5.46 -30.11
N LYS A 71 -11.41 -4.32 -30.47
CA LYS A 71 -10.77 -3.01 -30.45
C LYS A 71 -10.02 -2.85 -29.13
N PRO A 72 -8.75 -2.41 -29.15
CA PRO A 72 -8.04 -2.06 -27.93
C PRO A 72 -8.95 -1.16 -27.09
N ALA A 73 -9.08 -1.48 -25.80
CA ALA A 73 -9.73 -0.58 -24.86
C ALA A 73 -9.20 0.84 -25.12
N PRO A 74 -10.08 1.86 -25.25
CA PRO A 74 -9.63 3.18 -25.64
C PRO A 74 -8.51 3.60 -24.70
N ALA A 75 -7.35 3.94 -25.28
CA ALA A 75 -6.23 4.47 -24.53
C ALA A 75 -6.77 5.62 -23.67
N PHE A 76 -6.40 5.66 -22.39
CA PHE A 76 -6.73 6.80 -21.54
C PHE A 76 -6.12 8.04 -22.22
N GLN A 77 -6.95 8.81 -22.94
CA GLN A 77 -6.53 10.09 -23.52
C GLN A 77 -5.98 10.93 -22.39
N SER A 78 -4.91 11.69 -22.63
CA SER A 78 -4.23 12.51 -21.64
C SER A 78 -5.21 13.48 -20.98
N GLN A 79 -5.89 13.00 -19.94
CA GLN A 79 -6.80 13.79 -19.17
C GLN A 79 -5.96 14.82 -18.44
N ARG A 80 -6.45 16.05 -18.37
CA ARG A 80 -5.90 17.03 -17.43
C ARG A 80 -5.75 16.34 -16.08
N ALA A 81 -4.65 16.62 -15.38
CA ALA A 81 -4.43 16.03 -14.07
C ALA A 81 -5.70 16.20 -13.22
N PRO A 82 -6.20 15.11 -12.62
CA PRO A 82 -7.43 15.17 -11.84
C PRO A 82 -7.25 16.13 -10.68
N VAL A 83 -8.36 16.68 -10.19
CA VAL A 83 -8.34 17.55 -9.01
C VAL A 83 -7.88 16.71 -7.82
N SER A 84 -6.63 16.91 -7.41
CA SER A 84 -6.09 16.28 -6.21
C SER A 84 -6.57 17.03 -4.96
N ARG A 85 -6.63 16.33 -3.83
CA ARG A 85 -6.90 16.98 -2.53
C ARG A 85 -5.83 18.03 -2.25
N SER A 86 -6.20 19.15 -1.63
CA SER A 86 -5.22 20.13 -1.15
C SER A 86 -4.36 19.51 -0.05
N TRP A 87 -3.06 19.79 -0.09
CA TRP A 87 -2.12 19.31 0.91
C TRP A 87 -1.57 20.47 1.74
N THR A 88 -1.71 20.35 3.06
CA THR A 88 -0.99 21.18 4.01
C THR A 88 -0.19 20.25 4.89
N SER A 89 1.14 20.36 4.81
CA SER A 89 2.06 19.56 5.62
C SER A 89 1.76 19.70 7.11
N PRO A 90 1.56 18.59 7.85
CA PRO A 90 1.48 18.62 9.30
C PRO A 90 2.83 18.92 9.97
N LEU A 91 3.94 18.80 9.24
CA LEU A 91 5.27 19.14 9.70
C LEU A 91 5.46 20.65 9.61
N ALA A 92 5.63 21.29 10.76
CA ALA A 92 5.93 22.72 10.87
C ALA A 92 7.43 22.98 11.01
N ARG A 93 7.86 24.19 10.64
CA ARG A 93 9.22 24.66 10.94
C ARG A 93 9.47 24.62 12.44
N GLN A 94 10.56 23.99 12.87
CA GLN A 94 10.94 23.88 14.27
C GLN A 94 12.45 23.97 14.43
N CYS A 95 12.92 25.11 14.94
CA CYS A 95 14.34 25.41 15.18
C CYS A 95 14.72 25.48 16.67
N THR A 96 13.73 25.54 17.56
CA THR A 96 13.91 25.72 19.00
C THR A 96 13.22 24.58 19.77
N GLY A 97 13.50 24.48 21.07
CA GLY A 97 12.92 23.41 21.90
C GLY A 97 13.36 22.01 21.47
N ILE A 98 14.58 21.89 20.92
CA ILE A 98 15.13 20.62 20.45
C ILE A 98 15.59 19.79 21.65
N ASP A 99 14.99 18.61 21.81
CA ASP A 99 15.41 17.62 22.81
C ASP A 99 16.81 17.07 22.45
N GLN A 100 17.79 17.41 23.27
CA GLN A 100 19.18 16.97 23.08
C GLN A 100 19.36 15.47 23.31
N ALA A 101 18.61 14.86 24.22
CA ALA A 101 18.67 13.42 24.44
C ALA A 101 18.12 12.68 23.22
N LEU A 102 17.02 13.16 22.64
CA LEU A 102 16.49 12.64 21.37
C LEU A 102 17.52 12.78 20.24
N ARG A 103 18.12 13.96 20.08
CA ARG A 103 19.13 14.21 19.05
C ARG A 103 20.32 13.26 19.17
N LEU A 104 20.91 13.13 20.36
CA LEU A 104 22.04 12.23 20.61
C LEU A 104 21.69 10.77 20.30
N ARG A 105 20.46 10.35 20.63
CA ARG A 105 19.95 9.01 20.36
C ARG A 105 19.80 8.73 18.86
N LEU A 106 19.23 9.67 18.11
CA LEU A 106 19.10 9.56 16.65
C LEU A 106 20.46 9.63 15.95
N ASP A 107 21.38 10.48 16.41
CA ASP A 107 22.74 10.56 15.90
C ASP A 107 23.51 9.25 16.14
N LYS A 108 23.35 8.63 17.32
CA LYS A 108 23.92 7.31 17.61
C LYS A 108 23.35 6.22 16.70
N LEU A 109 22.03 6.20 16.50
CA LEU A 109 21.37 5.25 15.60
C LEU A 109 21.89 5.42 14.16
N ARG A 110 21.96 6.66 13.65
CA ARG A 110 22.48 6.95 12.31
C ARG A 110 23.92 6.47 12.11
N ARG A 111 24.80 6.64 13.11
CA ARG A 111 26.21 6.18 13.04
C ARG A 111 26.39 4.67 13.06
N THR A 112 25.39 3.93 13.55
CA THR A 112 25.43 2.46 13.67
C THR A 112 24.67 1.76 12.53
N GLY A 113 24.48 2.47 11.40
CA GLY A 113 23.68 2.09 10.23
C GLY A 113 23.64 0.60 9.89
N ASP A 114 24.81 -0.02 9.71
CA ASP A 114 24.94 -1.41 9.25
C ASP A 114 24.35 -2.45 10.21
N SER A 115 24.09 -2.08 11.47
CA SER A 115 23.49 -2.99 12.47
C SER A 115 21.96 -3.07 12.43
N TRP A 116 21.29 -2.08 11.83
CA TRP A 116 19.82 -1.99 11.83
C TRP A 116 19.20 -1.79 10.45
N ARG A 117 20.00 -1.45 9.42
CA ARG A 117 19.54 -1.26 8.04
C ARG A 117 20.14 -2.31 7.11
N THR A 118 19.29 -3.01 6.38
CA THR A 118 19.69 -4.09 5.46
C THR A 118 19.08 -3.89 4.08
N LYS A 119 19.63 -4.57 3.07
CA LYS A 119 19.09 -4.61 1.71
C LYS A 119 18.60 -6.01 1.41
N VAL A 120 17.40 -6.12 0.85
CA VAL A 120 16.84 -7.40 0.43
C VAL A 120 16.43 -7.29 -1.03
N PRO A 121 16.92 -8.16 -1.92
CA PRO A 121 16.46 -8.18 -3.30
C PRO A 121 15.01 -8.64 -3.37
N ILE A 122 14.26 -8.04 -4.30
CA ILE A 122 12.89 -8.39 -4.63
C ILE A 122 12.80 -8.80 -6.11
N HIS A 123 11.66 -9.33 -6.52
CA HIS A 123 11.51 -9.80 -7.90
C HIS A 123 11.57 -8.61 -8.88
N PRO A 124 12.28 -8.73 -10.03
CA PRO A 124 12.47 -7.63 -10.98
C PRO A 124 11.19 -7.14 -11.65
N THR A 125 10.09 -7.90 -11.59
CA THR A 125 8.78 -7.41 -12.05
C THR A 125 8.17 -6.37 -11.12
N ASN A 126 8.62 -6.29 -9.86
CA ASN A 126 8.06 -5.40 -8.84
C ASN A 126 8.78 -4.05 -8.77
N TYR A 127 9.64 -3.71 -9.71
CA TYR A 127 10.19 -2.35 -9.85
C TYR A 127 10.62 -2.11 -11.30
N GLY A 128 10.83 -0.84 -11.66
CA GLY A 128 11.25 -0.47 -13.00
C GLY A 128 12.23 0.67 -13.02
N LYS A 129 12.64 1.08 -14.21
CA LYS A 129 13.28 2.38 -14.41
C LYS A 129 12.20 3.46 -14.32
N ARG A 130 12.60 4.65 -13.87
CA ARG A 130 11.74 5.83 -14.00
C ARG A 130 11.73 6.27 -15.47
N PHE A 131 10.60 6.78 -15.91
CA PHE A 131 10.33 7.21 -17.28
C PHE A 131 10.68 8.68 -17.42
N SER A 132 11.34 9.04 -18.53
CA SER A 132 11.62 10.42 -18.91
C SER A 132 10.53 11.04 -19.78
N GLU A 133 9.56 10.24 -20.22
CA GLU A 133 8.46 10.63 -21.10
C GLU A 133 7.17 9.90 -20.69
N ASP A 134 6.03 10.55 -20.90
CA ASP A 134 4.72 9.96 -20.70
C ASP A 134 4.29 9.12 -21.92
N THR A 135 3.08 8.56 -21.88
CA THR A 135 2.55 7.74 -22.99
C THR A 135 2.31 8.51 -24.29
N ASN A 136 2.37 9.85 -24.28
CA ASN A 136 2.21 10.72 -25.44
C ASN A 136 3.55 11.31 -25.91
N GLY A 137 4.67 10.92 -25.30
CA GLY A 137 6.00 11.48 -25.57
C GLY A 137 6.25 12.83 -24.91
N ALA A 138 5.38 13.30 -24.01
CA ALA A 138 5.61 14.52 -23.26
C ALA A 138 6.70 14.28 -22.19
N PRO A 139 7.67 15.21 -22.02
CA PRO A 139 8.72 15.04 -21.03
C PRO A 139 8.18 14.89 -19.59
N LEU A 140 8.73 13.93 -18.86
CA LEU A 140 8.50 13.73 -17.44
C LEU A 140 9.78 13.97 -16.67
N ASP A 141 9.71 14.82 -15.64
CA ASP A 141 10.75 14.87 -14.64
C ASP A 141 10.59 13.66 -13.68
N SER A 142 11.60 12.78 -13.69
CA SER A 142 11.65 11.57 -12.88
C SER A 142 12.39 11.75 -11.55
N SER A 143 12.88 12.96 -11.27
CA SER A 143 13.59 13.26 -10.04
C SER A 143 12.69 12.99 -8.82
N PRO A 144 13.16 12.23 -7.81
CA PRO A 144 12.42 12.05 -6.58
C PRO A 144 12.06 13.38 -5.92
N ARG A 145 10.75 13.66 -5.76
CA ARG A 145 10.26 14.95 -5.22
C ARG A 145 9.17 14.84 -4.16
N VAL A 146 8.59 13.65 -3.96
CA VAL A 146 7.52 13.38 -2.99
C VAL A 146 7.81 12.07 -2.25
N VAL A 147 7.47 12.02 -0.97
CA VAL A 147 7.51 10.78 -0.18
C VAL A 147 6.08 10.37 0.15
N VAL A 148 5.71 9.15 -0.20
CA VAL A 148 4.42 8.55 0.19
C VAL A 148 4.68 7.53 1.29
N MET A 149 4.06 7.77 2.45
CA MET A 149 4.10 6.84 3.57
C MET A 149 2.95 5.83 3.48
N HIS A 150 3.29 4.60 3.83
CA HIS A 150 2.41 3.44 3.81
C HIS A 150 2.46 2.68 5.13
N GLU A 151 1.59 1.69 5.26
CA GLU A 151 1.73 0.61 6.22
C GLU A 151 1.60 -0.74 5.51
N THR A 152 2.12 -1.81 6.12
CA THR A 152 2.13 -3.15 5.51
C THR A 152 0.82 -3.91 5.67
N VAL A 153 -0.08 -3.45 6.56
CA VAL A 153 -1.28 -4.13 7.09
C VAL A 153 -0.95 -5.38 7.91
N TYR A 154 0.01 -6.19 7.46
CA TYR A 154 0.51 -7.38 8.14
C TYR A 154 1.99 -7.21 8.57
N SER A 155 2.72 -8.31 8.74
CA SER A 155 4.12 -8.29 9.13
C SER A 155 5.06 -7.78 8.03
N LEU A 156 6.24 -7.35 8.44
CA LEU A 156 7.36 -6.98 7.58
C LEU A 156 7.71 -8.12 6.61
N THR A 157 7.78 -9.35 7.13
CA THR A 157 8.08 -10.55 6.35
C THR A 157 7.01 -10.81 5.29
N SER A 158 5.73 -10.59 5.60
CA SER A 158 4.66 -10.74 4.62
C SER A 158 4.86 -9.80 3.43
N ALA A 159 5.18 -8.52 3.69
CA ALA A 159 5.44 -7.55 2.63
C ALA A 159 6.66 -7.93 1.78
N ILE A 160 7.76 -8.38 2.40
CA ILE A 160 8.96 -8.85 1.69
C ILE A 160 8.63 -10.04 0.78
N ASN A 161 7.89 -11.02 1.29
CA ASN A 161 7.49 -12.20 0.51
C ASN A 161 6.62 -11.81 -0.70
N THR A 162 5.69 -10.87 -0.52
CA THR A 162 4.92 -10.31 -1.65
C THR A 162 5.84 -9.70 -2.69
N PHE A 163 6.83 -8.89 -2.29
CA PHE A 163 7.73 -8.26 -3.26
C PHE A 163 8.68 -9.24 -3.93
N GLN A 164 9.01 -10.37 -3.29
CA GLN A 164 9.79 -11.46 -3.87
C GLN A 164 8.96 -12.35 -4.83
N THR A 165 7.63 -12.25 -4.79
CA THR A 165 6.74 -12.98 -5.69
C THR A 165 6.66 -12.28 -7.05
N PRO A 166 6.78 -13.01 -8.18
CA PRO A 166 6.62 -12.43 -9.51
C PRO A 166 5.20 -11.89 -9.75
N HIS A 167 5.11 -10.64 -10.24
CA HIS A 167 3.88 -9.99 -10.68
C HIS A 167 4.07 -9.46 -12.12
N PRO A 168 3.89 -10.30 -13.15
CA PRO A 168 4.18 -9.92 -14.53
C PRO A 168 3.17 -8.95 -15.13
N ARG A 169 1.97 -8.86 -14.55
CA ARG A 169 0.93 -7.92 -14.97
C ARG A 169 1.10 -6.61 -14.22
N ASP A 170 1.07 -5.48 -14.93
CA ASP A 170 1.35 -4.17 -14.33
C ASP A 170 0.38 -3.82 -13.20
N GLU A 171 -0.88 -4.29 -13.27
CA GLU A 171 -1.89 -4.07 -12.24
C GLU A 171 -1.62 -4.81 -10.92
N ASP A 172 -0.81 -5.87 -10.94
CA ASP A 172 -0.45 -6.65 -9.76
C ASP A 172 0.89 -6.22 -9.15
N GLN A 173 1.67 -5.40 -9.86
CA GLN A 173 3.01 -5.00 -9.44
C GLN A 173 2.94 -4.15 -8.18
N VAL A 174 3.73 -4.51 -7.18
CA VAL A 174 3.72 -3.82 -5.89
C VAL A 174 5.11 -3.83 -5.25
N SER A 175 5.54 -2.66 -4.77
CA SER A 175 6.75 -2.51 -3.99
C SER A 175 6.83 -1.15 -3.31
N TYR A 176 7.71 -1.07 -2.31
CA TYR A 176 8.15 0.19 -1.73
C TYR A 176 9.66 0.35 -1.90
N HIS A 177 10.22 1.50 -1.54
CA HIS A 177 11.68 1.66 -1.52
C HIS A 177 12.25 1.10 -0.23
N THR A 178 11.57 1.38 0.88
CA THR A 178 12.05 1.06 2.23
C THR A 178 10.89 0.58 3.12
N LEU A 179 11.16 -0.41 3.95
CA LEU A 179 10.26 -0.92 5.01
C LEU A 179 10.88 -0.66 6.39
N VAL A 180 10.06 -0.36 7.39
CA VAL A 180 10.49 -0.14 8.79
C VAL A 180 9.73 -1.10 9.72
N GLY A 181 10.44 -2.06 10.29
CA GLY A 181 9.88 -3.07 11.21
C GLY A 181 9.52 -2.51 12.59
N LEU A 182 8.70 -3.24 13.35
CA LEU A 182 8.26 -2.87 14.70
C LEU A 182 9.42 -2.60 15.68
N ASP A 183 10.55 -3.28 15.48
CA ASP A 183 11.78 -3.14 16.26
C ASP A 183 12.68 -1.99 15.79
N GLY A 184 12.30 -1.26 14.74
CA GLY A 184 13.07 -0.17 14.15
C GLY A 184 14.13 -0.65 13.13
N LYS A 185 14.18 -1.94 12.80
CA LYS A 185 15.00 -2.40 11.66
C LYS A 185 14.44 -1.83 10.35
N VAL A 186 15.35 -1.54 9.43
CA VAL A 186 15.02 -1.01 8.12
C VAL A 186 15.48 -1.97 7.03
N VAL A 187 14.60 -2.18 6.06
CA VAL A 187 14.87 -3.03 4.90
C VAL A 187 14.66 -2.19 3.64
N ASP A 188 15.74 -1.92 2.93
CA ASP A 188 15.67 -1.32 1.59
C ASP A 188 15.47 -2.42 0.56
N VAL A 189 14.46 -2.27 -0.29
CA VAL A 189 14.07 -3.28 -1.28
C VAL A 189 14.11 -2.76 -2.72
N VAL A 190 13.89 -1.46 -2.93
CA VAL A 190 14.05 -0.81 -4.24
C VAL A 190 14.99 0.38 -4.11
N HIS A 191 15.98 0.46 -5.01
CA HIS A 191 16.91 1.59 -5.04
C HIS A 191 16.14 2.91 -5.27
N PRO A 192 16.40 4.02 -4.54
CA PRO A 192 15.63 5.28 -4.66
C PRO A 192 15.52 5.88 -6.07
N LEU A 193 16.48 5.61 -6.95
CA LEU A 193 16.46 6.07 -8.34
C LEU A 193 15.64 5.17 -9.28
N ASN A 194 15.25 3.98 -8.83
CA ASN A 194 14.32 3.12 -9.55
C ASN A 194 12.88 3.53 -9.19
N ARG A 195 11.94 3.09 -10.02
CA ARG A 195 10.50 3.24 -9.82
C ARG A 195 9.99 2.06 -9.01
N ALA A 196 9.52 2.31 -7.79
CA ALA A 196 8.72 1.35 -7.02
C ALA A 196 7.23 1.51 -7.35
N TYR A 197 6.42 0.50 -7.01
CA TYR A 197 5.00 0.43 -7.35
C TYR A 197 4.14 0.53 -6.09
N GLY A 198 4.11 1.71 -5.47
CA GLY A 198 3.50 1.91 -4.15
C GLY A 198 2.21 2.73 -4.13
N ALA A 199 1.99 3.60 -5.14
CA ALA A 199 0.95 4.64 -5.07
C ALA A 199 -0.37 4.32 -5.79
N GLY A 200 -0.38 3.37 -6.74
CA GLY A 200 -1.52 3.14 -7.63
C GLY A 200 -2.03 4.42 -8.32
N ASN A 201 -3.34 4.51 -8.54
CA ASN A 201 -4.02 5.71 -9.07
C ASN A 201 -3.91 6.88 -8.07
N SER A 202 -3.02 7.82 -8.35
CA SER A 202 -2.63 8.84 -7.37
C SER A 202 -2.17 10.14 -7.99
N ALA A 203 -2.36 11.24 -7.25
CA ALA A 203 -1.85 12.56 -7.59
C ALA A 203 -1.48 13.34 -6.32
N PHE A 204 -0.56 14.29 -6.46
CA PHE A 204 -0.11 15.16 -5.39
C PHE A 204 0.06 16.57 -5.93
N LEU A 205 -0.67 17.54 -5.37
CA LEU A 205 -0.66 18.94 -5.84
C LEU A 205 -0.91 19.08 -7.35
N GLY A 206 -1.77 18.24 -7.91
CA GLY A 206 -2.09 18.21 -9.34
C GLY A 206 -1.04 17.54 -10.23
N GLU A 207 0.01 16.94 -9.66
CA GLU A 207 1.01 16.19 -10.42
C GLU A 207 0.72 14.69 -10.38
N TRP A 208 0.93 14.04 -11.53
CA TRP A 208 0.84 12.59 -11.74
C TRP A 208 1.62 12.21 -13.02
N ALA A 209 1.95 10.93 -13.19
CA ALA A 209 2.58 10.43 -14.42
C ALA A 209 1.79 9.27 -15.02
N VAL A 210 1.43 9.39 -16.30
CA VAL A 210 0.82 8.29 -17.07
C VAL A 210 1.92 7.63 -17.89
N THR A 211 2.28 6.40 -17.51
CA THR A 211 3.40 5.66 -18.13
C THR A 211 2.98 4.35 -18.79
N ASN A 212 1.70 3.98 -18.64
CA ASN A 212 1.06 2.87 -19.34
C ASN A 212 -0.35 3.35 -19.74
N PRO A 213 -0.72 3.31 -21.04
CA PRO A 213 -2.00 3.84 -21.51
C PRO A 213 -3.23 3.05 -21.04
N ARG A 214 -3.00 1.87 -20.45
CA ARG A 214 -4.04 1.00 -19.86
C ARG A 214 -4.26 1.24 -18.37
N LEU A 215 -3.41 2.05 -17.73
CA LEU A 215 -3.47 2.33 -16.29
C LEU A 215 -3.71 3.81 -16.02
N MET A 216 -4.29 4.09 -14.86
CA MET A 216 -4.44 5.47 -14.39
C MET A 216 -3.08 6.07 -13.99
N GLY A 217 -2.98 7.39 -14.04
CA GLY A 217 -1.75 8.08 -13.66
C GLY A 217 -1.38 7.88 -12.19
N SER A 218 -0.08 7.95 -11.93
CA SER A 218 0.48 7.58 -10.63
C SER A 218 1.67 8.45 -10.25
N LEU A 219 1.89 8.61 -8.94
CA LEU A 219 3.09 9.24 -8.40
C LEU A 219 4.35 8.35 -8.49
N ASN A 220 4.20 7.05 -8.76
CA ASN A 220 5.30 6.07 -8.74
C ASN A 220 6.55 6.56 -9.49
N ASN A 221 6.39 7.29 -10.60
CA ASN A 221 7.49 7.76 -11.43
C ASN A 221 8.44 8.76 -10.75
N PHE A 222 7.97 9.51 -9.74
CA PHE A 222 8.75 10.53 -9.03
C PHE A 222 8.60 10.48 -7.49
N ALA A 223 7.88 9.48 -6.97
CA ALA A 223 7.74 9.24 -5.54
C ALA A 223 8.84 8.33 -4.98
N LEU A 224 9.13 8.53 -3.70
CA LEU A 224 9.76 7.57 -2.80
C LEU A 224 8.70 6.98 -1.88
N HIS A 225 8.84 5.71 -1.54
CA HIS A 225 7.83 4.94 -0.82
C HIS A 225 8.47 4.34 0.41
N VAL A 226 7.93 4.67 1.58
CA VAL A 226 8.31 4.06 2.85
C VAL A 226 7.10 3.45 3.51
N SER A 227 7.20 2.21 3.96
CA SER A 227 6.12 1.53 4.67
C SER A 227 6.54 1.16 6.09
N LEU A 228 5.63 1.37 7.03
CA LEU A 228 5.79 0.95 8.43
C LEU A 228 5.13 -0.41 8.62
N GLU A 229 5.82 -1.33 9.30
CA GLU A 229 5.21 -2.57 9.74
C GLU A 229 4.02 -2.25 10.66
N THR A 230 2.84 -2.75 10.29
CA THR A 230 1.62 -2.56 11.07
C THR A 230 1.73 -3.34 12.38
N PRO A 231 1.41 -2.74 13.54
CA PRO A 231 1.37 -3.48 14.80
C PRO A 231 0.29 -4.56 14.76
N GLU A 232 0.42 -5.59 15.60
CA GLU A 232 -0.51 -6.73 15.64
C GLU A 232 -1.99 -6.31 15.78
N SER A 233 -2.27 -5.23 16.53
CA SER A 233 -3.61 -4.67 16.69
C SER A 233 -4.23 -4.12 15.39
N GLY A 234 -3.42 -3.87 14.35
CA GLY A 234 -3.82 -3.38 13.04
C GLY A 234 -3.83 -4.41 11.93
N ALA A 235 -3.56 -5.69 12.23
CA ALA A 235 -3.63 -6.80 11.28
C ALA A 235 -5.10 -7.21 10.97
N ASN A 236 -5.90 -6.23 10.58
CA ASN A 236 -7.34 -6.31 10.31
C ASN A 236 -7.80 -5.06 9.55
N ASP A 237 -9.08 -5.00 9.21
CA ASP A 237 -9.69 -3.91 8.43
C ASP A 237 -10.18 -2.72 9.28
N ALA A 238 -9.83 -2.64 10.56
CA ALA A 238 -10.22 -1.51 11.39
C ALA A 238 -9.58 -0.21 10.88
N SER A 239 -10.28 0.91 11.06
CA SER A 239 -9.79 2.22 10.62
C SER A 239 -8.62 2.76 11.45
N GLN A 240 -8.33 2.13 12.60
CA GLN A 240 -7.28 2.52 13.53
C GLN A 240 -6.66 1.30 14.20
N HIS A 241 -5.41 1.44 14.64
CA HIS A 241 -4.69 0.50 15.50
C HIS A 241 -3.95 1.26 16.61
N THR A 242 -3.19 0.56 17.46
CA THR A 242 -2.50 1.13 18.63
C THR A 242 -1.41 2.18 18.33
N GLY A 243 -1.19 2.51 17.06
CA GLY A 243 -0.08 3.37 16.60
C GLY A 243 1.27 2.64 16.48
N TYR A 244 2.26 3.36 15.97
CA TYR A 244 3.60 2.84 15.67
C TYR A 244 4.56 3.02 16.85
N THR A 245 5.59 2.16 16.92
CA THR A 245 6.54 2.19 18.04
C THR A 245 7.47 3.40 17.95
N SER A 246 8.04 3.80 19.09
CA SER A 246 9.06 4.86 19.12
C SER A 246 10.26 4.55 18.20
N ARG A 247 10.65 3.26 18.14
CA ARG A 247 11.75 2.78 17.29
C ARG A 247 11.43 2.90 15.81
N GLN A 248 10.18 2.63 15.40
CA GLN A 248 9.73 2.87 14.03
C GLN A 248 9.83 4.35 13.68
N TYR A 249 9.38 5.25 14.56
CA TYR A 249 9.50 6.69 14.31
C TYR A 249 10.95 7.15 14.20
N ASP A 250 11.86 6.63 15.03
CA ASP A 250 13.29 6.98 14.96
C ASP A 250 13.90 6.56 13.62
N ALA A 251 13.66 5.30 13.23
CA ALA A 251 14.15 4.75 11.97
C ALA A 251 13.55 5.47 10.76
N LEU A 252 12.24 5.71 10.77
CA LEU A 252 11.54 6.50 9.75
C LEU A 252 12.16 7.89 9.61
N ALA A 253 12.40 8.59 10.72
CA ALA A 253 12.99 9.93 10.68
C ALA A 253 14.39 9.93 10.06
N ILE A 254 15.22 8.90 10.34
CA ILE A 254 16.55 8.78 9.72
C ILE A 254 16.44 8.49 8.21
N VAL A 255 15.52 7.62 7.79
CA VAL A 255 15.27 7.34 6.36
C VAL A 255 14.81 8.61 5.63
N LEU A 256 13.86 9.33 6.21
CA LEU A 256 13.36 10.58 5.63
C LEU A 256 14.44 11.66 5.60
N SER A 257 15.26 11.77 6.65
CA SER A 257 16.40 12.70 6.71
C SER A 257 17.41 12.46 5.58
N ASP A 258 17.72 11.18 5.31
CA ASP A 258 18.57 10.79 4.18
C ASP A 258 17.95 11.24 2.85
N TRP A 259 16.67 10.98 2.62
CA TRP A 259 15.99 11.39 1.39
C TRP A 259 15.85 12.91 1.25
N ILE A 260 15.52 13.62 2.32
CA ILE A 260 15.49 15.09 2.36
C ILE A 260 16.83 15.66 1.91
N LYS A 261 17.94 15.16 2.45
CA LYS A 261 19.28 15.65 2.13
C LYS A 261 19.71 15.25 0.73
N ARG A 262 19.50 13.99 0.35
CA ARG A 262 19.96 13.42 -0.92
C ARG A 262 19.21 13.99 -2.12
N PHE A 263 17.90 14.19 -2.00
CA PHE A 263 17.04 14.65 -3.09
C PHE A 263 16.54 16.08 -2.91
N LYS A 264 17.04 16.79 -1.88
CA LYS A 264 16.65 18.17 -1.55
C LYS A 264 15.14 18.32 -1.40
N LEU A 265 14.50 17.31 -0.79
CA LEU A 265 13.04 17.31 -0.61
C LEU A 265 12.65 18.35 0.43
N SER A 266 11.58 19.09 0.14
CA SER A 266 10.89 19.83 1.19
C SER A 266 10.25 18.84 2.16
N PRO A 267 10.35 19.05 3.49
CA PRO A 267 9.56 18.28 4.45
C PRO A 267 8.05 18.32 4.16
N ALA A 268 7.58 19.38 3.49
CA ALA A 268 6.19 19.49 3.07
C ALA A 268 5.79 18.51 1.95
N ALA A 269 6.75 17.86 1.28
CA ALA A 269 6.48 16.83 0.28
C ALA A 269 6.40 15.41 0.88
N ILE A 270 6.40 15.28 2.20
CA ILE A 270 6.14 14.01 2.90
C ILE A 270 4.65 13.91 3.13
N THR A 271 4.01 12.91 2.54
CA THR A 271 2.55 12.72 2.59
C THR A 271 2.19 11.26 2.88
N THR A 272 0.89 10.96 2.91
CA THR A 272 0.35 9.61 3.15
C THR A 272 -0.28 9.05 1.89
N HIS A 273 -0.35 7.73 1.79
CA HIS A 273 -1.06 7.09 0.70
C HIS A 273 -2.53 7.49 0.64
N ARG A 274 -3.20 7.56 1.79
CA ARG A 274 -4.57 8.09 1.91
C ARG A 274 -4.77 9.47 1.28
N HIS A 275 -3.77 10.33 1.37
CA HIS A 275 -3.89 11.68 0.86
C HIS A 275 -3.79 11.72 -0.67
N VAL A 276 -2.82 11.00 -1.22
CA VAL A 276 -2.53 11.00 -2.67
C VAL A 276 -3.46 10.11 -3.48
N ASP A 277 -4.14 9.18 -2.83
CA ASP A 277 -5.07 8.26 -3.48
C ASP A 277 -6.28 8.98 -4.07
N LEU A 278 -6.47 8.79 -5.38
CA LEU A 278 -7.58 9.33 -6.13
C LEU A 278 -8.81 8.41 -6.11
N GLY A 279 -8.63 7.13 -5.79
CA GLY A 279 -9.73 6.15 -5.69
C GLY A 279 -10.52 6.29 -4.39
N GLY A 280 -9.89 6.76 -3.31
CA GLY A 280 -10.49 6.83 -1.98
C GLY A 280 -10.47 5.50 -1.21
N GLU A 281 -9.78 4.49 -1.73
CA GLU A 281 -9.67 3.14 -1.18
C GLU A 281 -8.52 3.01 -0.17
N ARG A 282 -7.61 3.98 -0.10
CA ARG A 282 -6.42 3.91 0.76
C ARG A 282 -6.62 4.69 2.05
N SER A 283 -6.28 4.06 3.17
CA SER A 283 -6.35 4.66 4.51
C SER A 283 -4.98 4.80 5.20
N ASP A 284 -3.92 4.29 4.59
CA ASP A 284 -2.61 4.16 5.19
C ASP A 284 -1.76 5.44 5.18
N PRO A 285 -0.85 5.61 6.17
CA PRO A 285 -0.73 4.80 7.40
C PRO A 285 -1.80 5.19 8.43
N ARG A 286 -2.57 4.22 8.91
CA ARG A 286 -3.56 4.40 10.00
C ARG A 286 -2.85 4.76 11.30
N SER A 287 -3.52 5.49 12.18
CA SER A 287 -3.00 5.89 13.50
C SER A 287 -1.61 6.56 13.50
N PHE A 288 -1.22 7.22 12.40
CA PHE A 288 0.08 7.89 12.30
C PHE A 288 0.12 9.19 13.11
N ASN A 289 1.04 9.27 14.08
CA ASN A 289 1.31 10.45 14.88
C ASN A 289 2.35 11.37 14.23
N TRP A 290 1.87 12.44 13.60
CA TRP A 290 2.72 13.47 12.97
C TRP A 290 3.62 14.21 13.96
N ALA A 291 3.17 14.49 15.19
CA ALA A 291 3.99 15.16 16.19
C ALA A 291 5.21 14.32 16.56
N SER A 292 5.04 13.00 16.67
CA SER A 292 6.15 12.07 16.90
C SER A 292 7.21 12.14 15.80
N LEU A 293 6.79 12.22 14.53
CA LEU A 293 7.71 12.41 13.41
C LEU A 293 8.37 13.80 13.46
N GLN A 294 7.58 14.85 13.69
CA GLN A 294 8.06 16.24 13.73
C GLN A 294 9.20 16.42 14.75
N TYR A 295 9.04 15.93 15.99
CA TYR A 295 10.07 16.04 17.00
C TYR A 295 11.41 15.42 16.56
N ARG A 296 11.36 14.32 15.81
CA ARG A 296 12.55 13.60 15.36
C ARG A 296 13.21 14.29 14.17
N LEU A 297 12.43 14.76 13.19
CA LEU A 297 12.97 15.53 12.08
C LEU A 297 13.54 16.88 12.55
N ALA A 298 12.90 17.53 13.53
CA ALA A 298 13.43 18.73 14.18
C ALA A 298 14.76 18.44 14.91
N ALA A 299 14.85 17.33 15.65
CA ALA A 299 16.08 16.91 16.32
C ALA A 299 17.23 16.61 15.34
N LEU A 300 16.91 16.13 14.13
CA LEU A 300 17.85 15.92 13.03
C LEU A 300 18.22 17.20 12.28
N GLY A 301 17.55 18.32 12.57
CA GLY A 301 17.76 19.63 11.95
C GLY A 301 17.02 19.83 10.63
N ASP A 302 16.19 18.87 10.21
CA ASP A 302 15.58 18.86 8.87
C ASP A 302 14.36 19.79 8.75
N LEU A 303 13.87 20.32 9.89
CA LEU A 303 12.76 21.27 9.95
C LEU A 303 13.20 22.71 10.27
N CYS A 304 14.50 22.98 10.23
CA CYS A 304 15.06 24.31 10.50
C CYS A 304 15.63 25.01 9.25
N VAL A 305 15.34 24.49 8.07
CA VAL A 305 15.73 25.09 6.79
C VAL A 305 14.81 26.27 6.44
N SER A 306 15.41 27.30 5.82
CA SER A 306 14.79 28.58 5.46
C SER A 306 14.21 28.54 4.07
#